data_AF-A0A3A5X3W2-F1
#
_entry.id   AF-A0A3A5X3W2-F1
#
_cell.length_a   1.000
_cell.length_b   1.000
_cell.length_c   1.000
_cell.angle_alpha   90.00
_cell.angle_beta   90.00
_cell.angle_gamma   90.00
#
_symmetry.space_group_name_H-M   'P 1'
#
loop_
_entity.id
_entity.type
_entity.pdbx_description
1 polymer ?
#
loop_
_entity_poly.entity_id
_entity_poly.type
_entity_poly.pdbx_seq_one_letter_code
_entity_poly.pdbx_strand_id
1 'polypeptide(L)'
;MKEPKVQVGILFEPQIEFVLLNPYRMDGTEVSGKQVVTYDEGKILWNGRRYDELLFEPQHEQTDAFELLDVTIGINFHWERKEDQRFLGALKIIVENGKLTGINVIHVEDYLTSVISSEMSATASLELLKAHAVISRSWLLAQIQKNKEITEAQANYSAFTQTDEELIRWYDREDHTRFDVCADDHCQRYQGITRASTDIVKQAISATRGQVLTSDGKICDARFSKCCGGAFEEFQYCWEDIKYPYLAQQRDSKTHATLPDLTQEVEADRWIRTSPEAFCNTTDKKILSQVLNNYDQETTDFYRWKVEYTQEELSALILKRSGIDYGQIIDLIPIARGTSGRLWKLKIVGTKRTLTIGKELEIRRTLSTSHLYSSAFVVDKEELSAEGIPGRFILTGAGWGHGVGLCQIGAAVMGEQGYKYDAILLHYYIGASIDKLYE
;
A
#
# COMPACT_ATOMS: atom_id res chain seq x y z
N MET A 1 -20.81 16.37 8.19
CA MET A 1 -20.41 16.85 6.85
C MET A 1 -21.30 16.15 5.81
N LYS A 2 -21.37 16.61 4.55
CA LYS A 2 -21.88 15.75 3.46
C LYS A 2 -20.81 14.72 3.11
N GLU A 3 -21.21 13.58 2.56
CA GLU A 3 -20.26 12.60 2.01
C GLU A 3 -19.33 13.28 0.99
N PRO A 4 -18.00 13.18 1.16
CA PRO A 4 -17.04 13.74 0.22
C PRO A 4 -16.95 12.89 -1.05
N LYS A 5 -16.54 13.54 -2.15
CA LYS A 5 -16.12 12.87 -3.38
C LYS A 5 -14.61 12.75 -3.43
N VAL A 6 -14.13 11.71 -4.11
CA VAL A 6 -12.72 11.41 -4.36
C VAL A 6 -12.48 11.39 -5.87
N GLN A 7 -11.31 11.88 -6.28
CA GLN A 7 -10.80 11.82 -7.66
C GLN A 7 -9.75 10.72 -7.76
N VAL A 8 -10.08 9.63 -8.46
CA VAL A 8 -9.22 8.46 -8.62
C VAL A 8 -8.61 8.43 -10.02
N GLY A 9 -7.29 8.58 -10.14
CA GLY A 9 -6.57 8.39 -11.40
C GLY A 9 -6.51 6.91 -11.78
N ILE A 10 -7.02 6.57 -12.96
CA ILE A 10 -7.17 5.16 -13.42
C ILE A 10 -6.16 4.79 -14.50
N LEU A 11 -6.03 5.60 -15.55
CA LEU A 11 -5.17 5.26 -16.70
C LEU A 11 -4.47 6.48 -17.27
N PHE A 12 -3.29 6.25 -17.85
CA PHE A 12 -2.37 7.27 -18.32
C PHE A 12 -1.86 6.96 -19.74
N GLU A 13 -2.53 7.49 -20.76
CA GLU A 13 -2.34 7.09 -22.16
C GLU A 13 -2.43 8.28 -23.13
N PRO A 14 -1.79 8.23 -24.32
CA PRO A 14 -1.91 9.31 -25.31
C PRO A 14 -3.31 9.39 -25.95
N GLN A 15 -4.08 8.30 -25.88
CA GLN A 15 -5.47 8.21 -26.32
C GLN A 15 -6.27 7.45 -25.27
N ILE A 16 -7.49 7.91 -24.98
CA ILE A 16 -8.43 7.22 -24.09
C ILE A 16 -9.71 6.94 -24.86
N GLU A 17 -10.10 5.66 -24.89
CA GLU A 17 -11.40 5.22 -25.40
C GLU A 17 -12.29 4.83 -24.23
N PHE A 18 -13.55 5.24 -24.29
CA PHE A 18 -14.52 4.95 -23.24
C PHE A 18 -15.94 4.88 -23.79
N VAL A 19 -16.83 4.23 -23.04
CA VAL A 19 -18.25 4.12 -23.37
C VAL A 19 -19.06 4.68 -22.22
N LEU A 20 -19.88 5.70 -22.51
CA LEU A 20 -20.89 6.20 -21.57
C LEU A 20 -22.12 5.31 -21.70
N LEU A 21 -22.31 4.39 -20.73
CA LEU A 21 -23.38 3.38 -20.77
C LEU A 21 -24.77 3.99 -20.56
N ASN A 22 -24.80 5.15 -19.91
CA ASN A 22 -25.97 5.99 -19.69
C ASN A 22 -25.72 7.37 -20.31
N PRO A 23 -26.77 8.21 -20.45
CA PRO A 23 -26.58 9.61 -20.82
C PRO A 23 -25.83 10.40 -19.73
N TYR A 24 -24.74 11.07 -20.11
CA TYR A 24 -23.95 11.96 -19.27
C TYR A 24 -24.06 13.39 -19.78
N ARG A 25 -23.72 14.36 -18.94
CA ARG A 25 -23.69 15.78 -19.28
C ARG A 25 -22.25 16.24 -19.46
N MET A 26 -21.99 16.96 -20.54
CA MET A 26 -20.74 17.70 -20.77
C MET A 26 -21.10 19.10 -21.25
N ASP A 27 -20.70 20.14 -20.51
CA ASP A 27 -21.01 21.55 -20.78
C ASP A 27 -22.49 21.80 -21.13
N GLY A 28 -23.39 21.14 -20.42
CA GLY A 28 -24.83 21.27 -20.64
C GLY A 28 -25.43 20.36 -21.70
N THR A 29 -24.62 19.68 -22.51
CA THR A 29 -25.04 18.79 -23.60
C THR A 29 -25.04 17.34 -23.15
N GLU A 30 -26.05 16.59 -23.58
CA GLU A 30 -26.12 15.14 -23.33
C GLU A 30 -25.20 14.37 -24.29
N VAL A 31 -24.41 13.46 -23.73
CA VAL A 31 -23.46 12.61 -24.45
C VAL A 31 -23.64 11.17 -23.97
N SER A 32 -23.62 10.21 -24.89
CA SER A 32 -23.71 8.78 -24.56
C SER A 32 -22.94 7.94 -25.59
N GLY A 33 -22.78 6.64 -25.30
CA GLY A 33 -22.12 5.70 -26.19
C GLY A 33 -20.60 5.87 -26.25
N LYS A 34 -19.99 5.31 -27.30
CA LYS A 34 -18.53 5.28 -27.46
C LYS A 34 -17.97 6.67 -27.74
N GLN A 35 -16.93 7.04 -27.00
CA GLN A 35 -16.18 8.28 -27.11
C GLN A 35 -14.69 7.97 -27.27
N VAL A 36 -13.97 8.87 -27.94
CA VAL A 36 -12.51 8.81 -28.09
C VAL A 36 -11.94 10.21 -27.86
N VAL A 37 -10.91 10.29 -27.03
CA VAL A 37 -10.15 11.52 -26.82
C VAL A 37 -8.67 11.27 -27.02
N THR A 38 -7.98 12.25 -27.59
CA THR A 38 -6.54 12.14 -27.88
C THR A 38 -5.78 13.34 -27.33
N TYR A 39 -4.54 13.11 -26.91
CA TYR A 39 -3.61 14.18 -26.58
C TYR A 39 -3.22 14.94 -27.85
N ASP A 40 -3.25 16.26 -27.78
CA ASP A 40 -2.90 17.16 -28.88
C ASP A 40 -2.25 18.45 -28.35
N GLU A 41 -0.93 18.57 -28.49
CA GLU A 41 -0.14 19.77 -28.13
C GLU A 41 -0.43 20.35 -26.74
N GLY A 42 -0.51 19.50 -25.72
CA GLY A 42 -0.78 19.92 -24.34
C GLY A 42 -2.28 20.10 -24.01
N LYS A 43 -3.16 19.79 -24.96
CA LYS A 43 -4.63 19.84 -24.82
C LYS A 43 -5.24 18.46 -25.09
N ILE A 44 -6.53 18.35 -24.78
CA ILE A 44 -7.38 17.20 -25.09
C ILE A 44 -8.16 17.49 -26.36
N LEU A 45 -8.00 16.67 -27.40
CA LEU A 45 -8.82 16.73 -28.61
C LEU A 45 -10.03 15.81 -28.45
N TRP A 46 -11.23 16.39 -28.53
CA TRP A 46 -12.49 15.66 -28.48
C TRP A 46 -13.51 16.30 -29.43
N ASN A 47 -14.14 15.48 -30.29
CA ASN A 47 -15.12 15.95 -31.29
C ASN A 47 -14.64 17.17 -32.13
N GLY A 48 -13.35 17.17 -32.50
CA GLY A 48 -12.74 18.23 -33.30
C GLY A 48 -12.43 19.54 -32.57
N ARG A 49 -12.54 19.57 -31.23
CA ARG A 49 -12.22 20.75 -30.40
C ARG A 49 -11.17 20.41 -29.35
N ARG A 50 -10.36 21.41 -28.99
CA ARG A 50 -9.32 21.31 -27.95
C ARG A 50 -9.85 21.79 -26.61
N TYR A 51 -9.57 21.05 -25.55
CA TYR A 51 -9.99 21.33 -24.17
C TYR A 51 -8.79 21.26 -23.22
N ASP A 52 -8.85 22.05 -22.15
CA ASP A 52 -7.93 21.93 -21.01
C ASP A 52 -8.28 20.75 -20.10
N GLU A 53 -9.58 20.50 -19.97
CA GLU A 53 -10.19 19.50 -19.12
C GLU A 53 -11.54 19.08 -19.73
N LEU A 54 -11.90 17.82 -19.59
CA LEU A 54 -13.25 17.32 -19.86
C LEU A 54 -13.84 16.74 -18.58
N LEU A 55 -15.11 17.02 -18.31
CA LEU A 55 -15.85 16.45 -17.20
C LEU A 55 -17.21 15.94 -17.69
N PHE A 56 -17.34 14.63 -17.74
CA PHE A 56 -18.59 13.95 -18.04
C PHE A 56 -19.31 13.64 -16.73
N GLU A 57 -20.39 14.36 -16.45
CA GLU A 57 -21.19 14.18 -15.23
C GLU A 57 -22.36 13.21 -15.47
N PRO A 58 -22.58 12.21 -14.60
CA PRO A 58 -23.75 11.34 -14.71
C PRO A 58 -25.04 12.12 -14.44
N GLN A 59 -26.17 11.69 -15.01
CA GLN A 59 -27.48 12.24 -14.63
C GLN A 59 -27.96 11.68 -13.29
N HIS A 60 -27.61 10.42 -13.00
CA HIS A 60 -27.95 9.70 -11.78
C HIS A 60 -26.68 9.07 -11.17
N GLU A 61 -26.09 9.74 -10.17
CA GLU A 61 -24.79 9.37 -9.61
C GLU A 61 -24.70 7.92 -9.07
N GLN A 62 -25.83 7.34 -8.63
CA GLN A 62 -25.87 6.00 -8.02
C GLN A 62 -25.99 4.86 -9.03
N THR A 63 -26.39 5.13 -10.27
CA THR A 63 -26.72 4.08 -11.24
C THR A 63 -26.03 4.25 -12.58
N ASP A 64 -25.71 5.47 -12.97
CA ASP A 64 -25.10 5.74 -14.25
C ASP A 64 -23.64 5.32 -14.23
N ALA A 65 -23.23 4.60 -15.27
CA ALA A 65 -21.90 4.03 -15.37
C ALA A 65 -21.22 4.39 -16.69
N PHE A 66 -19.89 4.38 -16.67
CA PHE A 66 -19.06 4.43 -17.85
C PHE A 66 -18.06 3.28 -17.84
N GLU A 67 -17.59 2.90 -19.02
CA GLU A 67 -16.59 1.88 -19.23
C GLU A 67 -15.34 2.51 -19.83
N LEU A 68 -14.18 2.35 -19.19
CA LEU A 68 -12.89 2.67 -19.78
C LEU A 68 -12.36 1.42 -20.47
N LEU A 69 -11.94 1.56 -21.71
CA LEU A 69 -11.42 0.46 -22.51
C LEU A 69 -9.92 0.32 -22.33
N ASP A 70 -9.42 -0.92 -22.42
CA ASP A 70 -7.98 -1.22 -22.45
C ASP A 70 -7.18 -0.69 -21.24
N VAL A 71 -7.80 -0.70 -20.04
CA VAL A 71 -7.14 -0.29 -18.79
C VAL A 71 -6.04 -1.28 -18.44
N THR A 72 -4.80 -0.79 -18.35
CA THR A 72 -3.66 -1.60 -17.92
C THR A 72 -3.77 -1.90 -16.43
N ILE A 73 -3.82 -3.18 -16.07
CA ILE A 73 -3.81 -3.66 -14.68
C ILE A 73 -2.51 -4.43 -14.39
N GLY A 74 -2.05 -4.36 -13.14
CA GLY A 74 -0.82 -5.03 -12.72
C GLY A 74 0.42 -4.39 -13.32
N ILE A 75 0.44 -3.05 -13.38
CA ILE A 75 1.55 -2.29 -13.98
C ILE A 75 2.86 -2.68 -13.28
N ASN A 76 3.87 -3.07 -14.05
CA ASN A 76 5.16 -3.57 -13.55
C ASN A 76 5.14 -4.92 -12.82
N PHE A 77 4.05 -5.69 -12.92
CA PHE A 77 3.98 -7.08 -12.48
C PHE A 77 4.05 -8.05 -13.66
N HIS A 78 4.44 -9.29 -13.39
CA HIS A 78 4.59 -10.34 -14.42
C HIS A 78 3.27 -10.79 -15.07
N TRP A 79 2.12 -10.30 -14.57
CA TRP A 79 0.78 -10.59 -15.07
C TRP A 79 0.08 -9.36 -15.66
N GLU A 80 0.84 -8.29 -15.97
CA GLU A 80 0.33 -7.07 -16.61
C GLU A 80 -0.55 -7.40 -17.83
N ARG A 81 -1.77 -6.85 -17.85
CA ARG A 81 -2.72 -7.06 -18.95
C ARG A 81 -3.66 -5.87 -19.10
N LYS A 82 -4.35 -5.81 -20.23
CA LYS A 82 -5.41 -4.83 -20.49
C LYS A 82 -6.78 -5.47 -20.30
N GLU A 83 -7.66 -4.77 -19.60
CA GLU A 83 -9.05 -5.16 -19.43
C GLU A 83 -9.98 -3.94 -19.44
N ASP A 84 -11.21 -4.13 -19.91
CA ASP A 84 -12.23 -3.09 -19.84
C ASP A 84 -12.78 -2.98 -18.40
N GLN A 85 -12.86 -1.77 -17.87
CA GLN A 85 -13.32 -1.53 -16.51
C GLN A 85 -14.49 -0.57 -16.46
N ARG A 86 -15.50 -0.90 -15.65
CA ARG A 86 -16.72 -0.13 -15.45
C ARG A 86 -16.69 0.62 -14.14
N PHE A 87 -17.14 1.86 -14.17
CA PHE A 87 -17.11 2.77 -13.03
C PHE A 87 -18.45 3.50 -12.90
N LEU A 88 -18.84 3.78 -11.66
CA LEU A 88 -19.92 4.72 -11.34
C LEU A 88 -19.35 6.13 -11.19
N GLY A 89 -20.23 7.13 -11.18
CA GLY A 89 -19.84 8.52 -10.97
C GLY A 89 -19.35 9.21 -12.25
N ALA A 90 -18.64 10.32 -12.10
CA ALA A 90 -18.20 11.12 -13.24
C ALA A 90 -16.85 10.65 -13.80
N LEU A 91 -16.65 10.89 -15.09
CA LEU A 91 -15.38 10.72 -15.77
C LEU A 91 -14.78 12.11 -16.06
N LYS A 92 -13.62 12.37 -15.49
CA LYS A 92 -12.81 13.55 -15.71
C LYS A 92 -11.59 13.16 -16.54
N ILE A 93 -11.19 14.00 -17.50
CA ILE A 93 -9.98 13.77 -18.31
C ILE A 93 -9.13 15.03 -18.27
N ILE A 94 -7.84 14.85 -17.98
CA ILE A 94 -6.84 15.93 -17.91
C ILE A 94 -5.58 15.57 -18.70
N VAL A 95 -4.74 16.57 -18.97
CA VAL A 95 -3.39 16.37 -19.52
C VAL A 95 -2.35 16.37 -18.40
N GLU A 96 -1.52 15.34 -18.32
CA GLU A 96 -0.38 15.27 -17.38
C GLU A 96 0.83 14.68 -18.10
N ASN A 97 2.03 15.23 -17.89
CA ASN A 97 3.29 14.70 -18.45
C ASN A 97 3.25 14.32 -19.95
N GLY A 98 2.54 15.13 -20.75
CA GLY A 98 2.40 14.92 -22.21
C GLY A 98 1.47 13.78 -22.62
N LYS A 99 0.64 13.23 -21.72
CA LYS A 99 -0.42 12.27 -22.04
C LYS A 99 -1.75 12.65 -21.37
N LEU A 100 -2.79 11.88 -21.65
CA LEU A 100 -4.09 12.01 -21.00
C LEU A 100 -4.18 11.13 -19.74
N THR A 101 -4.82 11.65 -18.71
CA THR A 101 -5.17 10.90 -17.50
C THR A 101 -6.67 10.79 -17.38
N GLY A 102 -7.19 9.57 -17.30
CA GLY A 102 -8.59 9.31 -16.96
C GLY A 102 -8.77 9.27 -15.45
N ILE A 103 -9.66 10.10 -14.93
CA ILE A 103 -9.94 10.27 -13.51
C ILE A 103 -11.41 9.97 -13.25
N ASN A 104 -11.70 9.06 -12.33
CA ASN A 104 -13.07 8.83 -11.85
C ASN A 104 -13.37 9.70 -10.64
N VAL A 105 -14.43 10.50 -10.70
CA VAL A 105 -14.93 11.30 -9.59
C VAL A 105 -16.16 10.61 -8.99
N ILE A 106 -16.00 10.10 -7.78
CA ILE A 106 -16.97 9.19 -7.15
C ILE A 106 -17.13 9.51 -5.66
N HIS A 107 -18.27 9.15 -5.08
CA HIS A 107 -18.50 9.25 -3.64
C HIS A 107 -17.62 8.25 -2.86
N VAL A 108 -17.18 8.64 -1.67
CA VAL A 108 -16.23 7.83 -0.89
C VAL A 108 -16.77 6.44 -0.54
N GLU A 109 -18.05 6.28 -0.20
CA GLU A 109 -18.60 4.94 0.12
C GLU A 109 -18.67 4.02 -1.11
N ASP A 110 -18.94 4.57 -2.29
CA ASP A 110 -18.94 3.80 -3.55
C ASP A 110 -17.51 3.40 -3.94
N TYR A 111 -16.54 4.30 -3.75
CA TYR A 111 -15.12 4.01 -3.90
C TYR A 111 -14.67 2.85 -2.98
N LEU A 112 -15.02 2.92 -1.69
CA LEU A 112 -14.68 1.91 -0.69
C LEU A 112 -15.27 0.54 -1.03
N THR A 113 -16.45 0.50 -1.68
CA THR A 113 -17.05 -0.75 -2.13
C THR A 113 -16.15 -1.50 -3.10
N SER A 114 -15.52 -0.78 -4.03
CA SER A 114 -14.54 -1.37 -4.96
C SER A 114 -13.23 -1.74 -4.27
N VAL A 115 -12.70 -0.85 -3.41
CA VAL A 115 -11.45 -1.08 -2.68
C VAL A 115 -11.54 -2.34 -1.83
N ILE A 116 -12.54 -2.45 -0.97
CA ILE A 116 -12.68 -3.61 -0.06
C ILE A 116 -12.89 -4.90 -0.85
N SER A 117 -13.67 -4.85 -1.94
CA SER A 117 -13.90 -6.03 -2.80
C SER A 117 -12.65 -6.45 -3.59
N SER A 118 -11.67 -5.55 -3.74
CA SER A 118 -10.41 -5.80 -4.45
C SER A 118 -9.28 -6.22 -3.52
N GLU A 119 -9.29 -5.73 -2.28
CA GLU A 119 -8.31 -6.04 -1.24
C GLU A 119 -8.66 -7.33 -0.50
N MET A 120 -9.93 -7.56 -0.18
CA MET A 120 -10.37 -8.65 0.70
C MET A 120 -11.24 -9.69 -0.03
N SER A 121 -11.16 -10.93 0.45
CA SER A 121 -12.01 -12.03 -0.05
C SER A 121 -13.46 -11.86 0.39
N ALA A 122 -14.39 -12.30 -0.46
CA ALA A 122 -15.82 -12.39 -0.14
C ALA A 122 -16.14 -13.25 1.10
N THR A 123 -15.21 -14.12 1.51
CA THR A 123 -15.36 -15.00 2.69
C THR A 123 -14.86 -14.36 4.00
N ALA A 124 -14.37 -13.12 3.93
CA ALA A 124 -13.91 -12.38 5.09
C ALA A 124 -15.02 -12.19 6.13
N SER A 125 -14.65 -12.24 7.42
CA SER A 125 -15.59 -11.96 8.50
C SER A 125 -16.14 -10.54 8.42
N LEU A 126 -17.39 -10.34 8.84
CA LEU A 126 -18.02 -9.02 8.80
C LEU A 126 -17.24 -7.98 9.64
N GLU A 127 -16.66 -8.39 10.77
CA GLU A 127 -15.89 -7.49 11.64
C GLU A 127 -14.54 -7.09 11.01
N LEU A 128 -13.89 -8.01 10.27
CA LEU A 128 -12.72 -7.66 9.45
C LEU A 128 -13.08 -6.66 8.36
N LEU A 129 -14.17 -6.89 7.63
CA LEU A 129 -14.62 -5.99 6.55
C LEU A 129 -14.99 -4.60 7.07
N LYS A 130 -15.63 -4.51 8.25
CA LYS A 130 -15.91 -3.24 8.93
C LYS A 130 -14.62 -2.51 9.33
N ALA A 131 -13.66 -3.22 9.93
CA ALA A 131 -12.37 -2.63 10.28
C ALA A 131 -11.66 -2.11 9.02
N HIS A 132 -11.66 -2.90 7.95
CA HIS A 132 -11.05 -2.50 6.67
C HIS A 132 -11.74 -1.28 6.05
N ALA A 133 -13.07 -1.17 6.15
CA ALA A 133 -13.81 0.01 5.68
C ALA A 133 -13.37 1.28 6.41
N VAL A 134 -13.25 1.22 7.75
CA VAL A 134 -12.84 2.37 8.56
C VAL A 134 -11.40 2.77 8.26
N ILE A 135 -10.43 1.84 8.21
CA ILE A 135 -9.04 2.21 7.90
C ILE A 135 -8.89 2.74 6.48
N SER A 136 -9.57 2.14 5.49
CA SER A 136 -9.47 2.57 4.10
C SER A 136 -10.03 3.99 3.94
N ARG A 137 -11.15 4.30 4.60
CA ARG A 137 -11.73 5.66 4.64
C ARG A 137 -10.83 6.65 5.35
N SER A 138 -10.31 6.28 6.51
CA SER A 138 -9.45 7.15 7.33
C SER A 138 -8.18 7.52 6.57
N TRP A 139 -7.51 6.52 6.01
CA TRP A 139 -6.33 6.72 5.19
C TRP A 139 -6.63 7.61 3.99
N LEU A 140 -7.69 7.32 3.22
CA LEU A 140 -8.05 8.12 2.05
C LEU A 140 -8.24 9.60 2.41
N LEU A 141 -9.04 9.88 3.44
CA LEU A 141 -9.35 11.25 3.85
C LEU A 141 -8.14 11.96 4.47
N ALA A 142 -7.30 11.25 5.23
CA ALA A 142 -6.05 11.78 5.75
C ALA A 142 -5.09 12.18 4.62
N GLN A 143 -4.98 11.37 3.56
CA GLN A 143 -4.15 11.70 2.41
C GLN A 143 -4.68 12.90 1.61
N ILE A 144 -6.01 12.98 1.41
CA ILE A 144 -6.62 14.16 0.77
C ILE A 144 -6.33 15.43 1.58
N GLN A 145 -6.38 15.35 2.92
CA GLN A 145 -6.05 16.46 3.78
C GLN A 145 -4.56 16.83 3.70
N LYS A 146 -3.65 15.84 3.78
CA LYS A 146 -2.20 16.05 3.66
C LYS A 146 -1.84 16.74 2.33
N ASN A 147 -2.42 16.28 1.21
CA ASN A 147 -2.16 16.87 -0.12
C ASN A 147 -2.62 18.33 -0.23
N LYS A 148 -3.76 18.68 0.38
CA LYS A 148 -4.23 20.07 0.44
C LYS A 148 -3.25 20.94 1.23
N GLU A 149 -2.83 20.48 2.41
CA GLU A 149 -1.89 21.20 3.27
C GLU A 149 -0.53 21.41 2.57
N ILE A 150 0.01 20.40 1.87
CA ILE A 150 1.26 20.51 1.09
C ILE A 150 1.12 21.51 -0.06
N THR A 151 0.03 21.43 -0.83
CA THR A 151 -0.22 22.31 -1.98
C THR A 151 -0.33 23.77 -1.53
N GLU A 152 -1.00 24.02 -0.40
CA GLU A 152 -1.12 25.35 0.19
C GLU A 152 0.22 25.88 0.73
N ALA A 153 1.07 24.99 1.27
CA ALA A 153 2.36 25.36 1.85
C ALA A 153 3.47 25.65 0.82
N GLN A 154 3.31 25.26 -0.46
CA GLN A 154 4.35 25.37 -1.51
C GLN A 154 5.72 24.81 -1.09
N ALA A 155 5.75 23.81 -0.22
CA ALA A 155 6.99 23.26 0.32
C ALA A 155 7.69 22.39 -0.73
N ASN A 156 9.00 22.60 -0.91
CA ASN A 156 9.84 21.66 -1.66
C ASN A 156 10.04 20.41 -0.79
N TYR A 157 9.34 19.33 -1.11
CA TYR A 157 9.54 18.03 -0.47
C TYR A 157 10.61 17.21 -1.21
N SER A 158 11.41 16.47 -0.45
CA SER A 158 12.34 15.48 -0.99
C SER A 158 12.15 14.15 -0.26
N ALA A 159 11.83 13.09 -1.00
CA ALA A 159 11.62 11.73 -0.48
C ALA A 159 12.94 10.97 -0.20
N PHE A 160 14.08 11.64 -0.28
CA PHE A 160 15.38 11.02 -0.05
C PHE A 160 16.45 12.00 0.43
N THR A 161 17.52 11.44 1.01
CA THR A 161 18.79 12.11 1.30
C THR A 161 19.91 11.18 0.88
N GLN A 162 20.95 11.73 0.24
CA GLN A 162 22.07 10.96 -0.27
C GLN A 162 23.41 11.66 0.03
N THR A 163 24.36 10.90 0.55
CA THR A 163 25.78 11.25 0.69
C THR A 163 26.65 10.19 0.01
N ASP A 164 27.97 10.30 0.11
CA ASP A 164 28.88 9.29 -0.44
C ASP A 164 28.76 7.95 0.31
N GLU A 165 28.37 7.99 1.59
CA GLU A 165 28.28 6.86 2.51
C GLU A 165 26.85 6.36 2.77
N GLU A 166 25.83 7.17 2.49
CA GLU A 166 24.45 6.84 2.85
C GLU A 166 23.42 7.24 1.78
N LEU A 167 22.42 6.38 1.57
CA LEU A 167 21.19 6.65 0.82
C LEU A 167 19.99 6.32 1.69
N ILE A 168 19.31 7.34 2.21
CA ILE A 168 18.03 7.20 2.92
C ILE A 168 16.93 7.59 1.94
N ARG A 169 16.07 6.64 1.56
CA ARG A 169 14.98 6.89 0.62
C ARG A 169 13.71 6.23 1.11
N TRP A 170 12.65 7.01 1.25
CA TRP A 170 11.32 6.47 1.47
C TRP A 170 10.45 6.73 0.25
N TYR A 171 9.33 6.02 0.21
CA TYR A 171 8.36 6.10 -0.87
C TYR A 171 7.02 6.40 -0.22
N ASP A 172 6.53 7.62 -0.44
CA ASP A 172 5.19 8.02 -0.05
C ASP A 172 4.46 8.59 -1.27
N ARG A 173 3.21 8.98 -1.05
CA ARG A 173 2.17 9.17 -2.06
C ARG A 173 2.26 10.43 -2.93
N GLU A 174 3.41 11.09 -2.96
CA GLU A 174 3.56 12.41 -3.58
C GLU A 174 3.59 12.38 -5.12
N ASP A 175 3.39 11.21 -5.73
CA ASP A 175 3.37 11.04 -7.18
C ASP A 175 2.13 11.65 -7.86
N HIS A 176 1.14 12.17 -7.11
CA HIS A 176 -0.13 12.64 -7.67
C HIS A 176 -0.50 14.04 -7.17
N THR A 177 -0.34 15.05 -8.04
CA THR A 177 -0.68 16.45 -7.74
C THR A 177 -2.04 16.88 -8.28
N ARG A 178 -2.59 16.11 -9.23
CA ARG A 178 -3.80 16.50 -9.98
C ARG A 178 -5.06 15.66 -9.66
N PHE A 179 -4.94 14.67 -8.79
CA PHE A 179 -6.03 13.81 -8.33
C PHE A 179 -5.73 13.26 -6.93
N ASP A 180 -6.77 12.74 -6.27
CA ASP A 180 -6.73 12.40 -4.85
C ASP A 180 -6.06 11.07 -4.54
N VAL A 181 -6.17 10.04 -5.40
CA VAL A 181 -5.61 8.66 -5.30
C VAL A 181 -5.40 8.04 -6.67
N CYS A 182 -4.44 7.12 -6.84
CA CYS A 182 -4.40 6.23 -8.00
C CYS A 182 -5.14 4.92 -7.73
N ALA A 183 -5.48 4.21 -8.80
CA ALA A 183 -6.19 2.94 -8.75
C ALA A 183 -5.30 1.70 -8.47
N ASP A 184 -3.99 1.89 -8.32
CA ASP A 184 -2.99 0.82 -8.19
C ASP A 184 -2.62 0.53 -6.72
N ASP A 185 -1.88 -0.56 -6.51
CA ASP A 185 -1.36 -1.02 -5.20
C ASP A 185 -0.50 0.04 -4.48
N HIS A 186 -0.04 1.07 -5.21
CA HIS A 186 0.60 2.24 -4.63
C HIS A 186 -0.30 3.01 -3.65
N CYS A 187 -1.60 3.11 -3.95
CA CYS A 187 -2.57 3.79 -3.09
C CYS A 187 -3.53 2.79 -2.44
N GLN A 188 -4.55 2.37 -3.17
CA GLN A 188 -5.52 1.35 -2.80
C GLN A 188 -6.05 0.75 -4.09
N ARG A 189 -6.18 -0.57 -4.14
CA ARG A 189 -6.60 -1.25 -5.36
C ARG A 189 -8.06 -0.90 -5.71
N TYR A 190 -8.26 -0.11 -6.75
CA TYR A 190 -9.57 0.34 -7.21
C TYR A 190 -9.82 -0.15 -8.64
N GLN A 191 -10.83 -1.00 -8.85
CA GLN A 191 -11.10 -1.63 -10.15
C GLN A 191 -12.54 -1.38 -10.63
N GLY A 192 -13.17 -0.33 -10.08
CA GLY A 192 -14.55 0.02 -10.36
C GLY A 192 -15.55 -1.05 -9.90
N ILE A 193 -16.64 -1.19 -10.65
CA ILE A 193 -17.75 -2.12 -10.39
C ILE A 193 -17.72 -3.37 -11.28
N THR A 194 -16.67 -3.56 -12.09
CA THR A 194 -16.53 -4.77 -12.94
C THR A 194 -16.48 -6.04 -12.09
N ARG A 195 -15.89 -5.96 -10.90
CA ARG A 195 -15.89 -7.06 -9.92
C ARG A 195 -17.12 -6.93 -9.03
N ALA A 196 -17.84 -8.03 -8.88
CA ALA A 196 -19.05 -8.08 -8.07
C ALA A 196 -18.73 -7.78 -6.59
N SER A 197 -19.32 -6.71 -6.05
CA SER A 197 -19.37 -6.50 -4.61
C SER A 197 -20.38 -7.48 -3.99
N THR A 198 -19.97 -8.13 -2.90
CA THR A 198 -20.85 -9.03 -2.15
C THR A 198 -21.71 -8.26 -1.16
N ASP A 199 -22.89 -8.79 -0.82
CA ASP A 199 -23.82 -8.12 0.11
C ASP A 199 -23.20 -7.87 1.49
N ILE A 200 -22.27 -8.73 1.93
CA ILE A 200 -21.54 -8.56 3.19
C ILE A 200 -20.61 -7.34 3.17
N VAL A 201 -19.99 -7.01 2.02
CA VAL A 201 -19.18 -5.79 1.87
C VAL A 201 -20.06 -4.55 1.96
N LYS A 202 -21.20 -4.53 1.26
CA LYS A 202 -22.18 -3.44 1.35
C LYS A 202 -22.68 -3.26 2.79
N GLN A 203 -22.94 -4.36 3.48
CA GLN A 203 -23.33 -4.33 4.90
C GLN A 203 -22.24 -3.73 5.78
N ALA A 204 -20.97 -4.11 5.58
CA ALA A 204 -19.85 -3.57 6.35
C ALA A 204 -19.67 -2.06 6.15
N ILE A 205 -19.74 -1.61 4.90
CA ILE A 205 -19.62 -0.19 4.51
C ILE A 205 -20.78 0.60 5.10
N SER A 206 -22.02 0.14 4.89
CA SER A 206 -23.21 0.80 5.45
C SER A 206 -23.16 0.88 6.98
N ALA A 207 -22.72 -0.18 7.67
CA ALA A 207 -22.62 -0.21 9.12
C ALA A 207 -21.52 0.72 9.69
N THR A 208 -20.53 1.09 8.87
CA THR A 208 -19.40 1.95 9.27
C THR A 208 -19.37 3.26 8.49
N ARG A 209 -20.50 3.63 7.87
CA ARG A 209 -20.60 4.80 7.00
C ARG A 209 -20.14 6.05 7.74
N GLY A 210 -19.21 6.78 7.11
CA GLY A 210 -18.62 7.99 7.66
C GLY A 210 -17.74 7.81 8.90
N GLN A 211 -17.49 6.58 9.37
CA GLN A 211 -16.60 6.33 10.50
C GLN A 211 -15.13 6.35 10.06
N VAL A 212 -14.31 7.05 10.84
CA VAL A 212 -12.86 7.19 10.67
C VAL A 212 -12.15 7.06 12.00
N LEU A 213 -10.86 6.76 11.95
CA LEU A 213 -9.94 6.84 13.07
C LEU A 213 -9.45 8.27 13.25
N THR A 214 -9.46 8.75 14.49
CA THR A 214 -8.98 10.08 14.86
C THR A 214 -8.01 10.02 16.05
N SER A 215 -7.08 10.97 16.08
CA SER A 215 -6.17 11.21 17.20
C SER A 215 -5.91 12.70 17.27
N ASP A 216 -6.00 13.28 18.48
CA ASP A 216 -5.81 14.72 18.72
C ASP A 216 -6.63 15.61 17.78
N GLY A 217 -7.87 15.21 17.49
CA GLY A 217 -8.79 15.94 16.61
C GLY A 217 -8.46 15.89 15.11
N LYS A 218 -7.48 15.08 14.69
CA LYS A 218 -7.12 14.85 13.29
C LYS A 218 -7.45 13.43 12.85
N ILE A 219 -7.73 13.25 11.56
CA ILE A 219 -7.91 11.91 10.98
C ILE A 219 -6.55 11.20 10.97
N CYS A 220 -6.53 9.94 11.40
CA CYS A 220 -5.32 9.12 11.44
C CYS A 220 -4.89 8.70 10.03
N ASP A 221 -3.57 8.73 9.77
CA ASP A 221 -2.95 7.97 8.68
C ASP A 221 -3.06 6.45 8.99
N ALA A 222 -4.16 5.85 8.54
CA ALA A 222 -4.53 4.48 8.88
C ALA A 222 -3.92 3.44 7.93
N ARG A 223 -2.57 3.39 7.87
CA ARG A 223 -1.84 2.38 7.07
C ARG A 223 -2.04 0.97 7.63
N PHE A 224 -1.87 -0.02 6.77
CA PHE A 224 -2.02 -1.44 7.11
C PHE A 224 -1.07 -2.31 6.29
N SER A 225 -0.76 -3.51 6.77
CA SER A 225 0.10 -4.48 6.07
C SER A 225 -0.38 -5.91 6.27
N LYS A 226 0.08 -6.84 5.41
CA LYS A 226 -0.37 -8.24 5.41
C LYS A 226 -0.10 -8.94 6.76
N CYS A 227 1.16 -8.93 7.20
CA CYS A 227 1.59 -9.61 8.42
C CYS A 227 2.64 -8.79 9.19
N CYS A 228 2.36 -8.41 10.43
CA CYS A 228 3.29 -7.60 11.23
C CYS A 228 4.52 -8.39 11.72
N GLY A 229 4.45 -9.73 11.78
CA GLY A 229 5.51 -10.60 12.31
C GLY A 229 5.47 -10.73 13.84
N GLY A 230 4.40 -10.27 14.47
CA GLY A 230 4.16 -10.29 15.91
C GLY A 230 4.44 -8.98 16.65
N ALA A 231 4.96 -7.96 15.95
CA ALA A 231 5.31 -6.66 16.50
C ALA A 231 4.94 -5.54 15.52
N PHE A 232 4.40 -4.43 16.04
CA PHE A 232 4.05 -3.26 15.24
C PHE A 232 5.25 -2.36 15.05
N GLU A 233 5.34 -1.75 13.87
CA GLU A 233 6.36 -0.76 13.57
C GLU A 233 5.83 0.67 13.69
N GLU A 234 6.72 1.61 13.96
CA GLU A 234 6.41 3.04 13.95
C GLU A 234 6.61 3.66 12.56
N PHE A 235 5.79 4.66 12.23
CA PHE A 235 5.80 5.37 10.94
C PHE A 235 7.21 5.86 10.51
N GLN A 236 7.96 6.44 11.44
CA GLN A 236 9.26 7.07 11.21
C GLN A 236 10.34 6.14 10.62
N TYR A 237 10.22 4.83 10.81
CA TYR A 237 11.19 3.86 10.29
C TYR A 237 10.92 3.47 8.82
N CYS A 238 9.70 3.71 8.35
CA CYS A 238 9.26 3.43 6.98
C CYS A 238 9.24 4.69 6.11
N TRP A 239 8.85 5.85 6.65
CA TRP A 239 8.62 7.09 5.91
C TRP A 239 9.33 8.30 6.52
N GLU A 240 8.71 9.48 6.54
CA GLU A 240 9.30 10.69 7.12
C GLU A 240 9.60 10.51 8.61
N ASP A 241 10.57 11.25 9.15
CA ASP A 241 10.93 11.23 10.59
C ASP A 241 9.86 11.96 11.44
N ILE A 242 8.65 11.40 11.42
CA ILE A 242 7.46 11.91 12.08
C ILE A 242 6.90 10.80 12.98
N LYS A 243 6.62 11.15 14.23
CA LYS A 243 5.97 10.26 15.19
C LYS A 243 4.47 10.54 15.26
N TYR A 244 3.69 9.50 14.98
CA TYR A 244 2.25 9.50 15.21
C TYR A 244 1.95 8.66 16.47
N PRO A 245 1.37 9.25 17.54
CA PRO A 245 1.08 8.53 18.78
C PRO A 245 0.23 7.27 18.58
N TYR A 246 -0.65 7.28 17.58
CA TYR A 246 -1.53 6.17 17.23
C TYR A 246 -0.89 5.08 16.37
N LEU A 247 0.33 5.29 15.85
CA LEU A 247 1.13 4.28 15.15
C LEU A 247 2.34 3.91 16.01
N ALA A 248 2.06 3.49 17.24
CA ALA A 248 3.08 3.15 18.23
C ALA A 248 3.38 1.65 18.27
N GLN A 249 4.55 1.31 18.81
CA GLN A 249 4.96 -0.07 19.03
C GLN A 249 4.03 -0.81 19.99
N GLN A 250 3.66 -2.04 19.64
CA GLN A 250 2.97 -2.98 20.52
C GLN A 250 3.17 -4.40 20.00
N ARG A 251 3.05 -5.39 20.90
CA ARG A 251 3.01 -6.80 20.55
C ARG A 251 1.63 -7.18 20.00
N ASP A 252 1.60 -7.91 18.88
CA ASP A 252 0.36 -8.39 18.27
C ASP A 252 -0.18 -9.64 18.98
N SER A 253 -0.54 -9.55 20.26
CA SER A 253 -0.97 -10.71 21.04
C SER A 253 -2.21 -10.45 21.87
N LYS A 254 -2.97 -11.52 22.12
CA LYS A 254 -4.15 -11.50 23.01
C LYS A 254 -3.78 -11.12 24.45
N THR A 255 -2.62 -11.56 24.91
CA THR A 255 -2.08 -11.20 26.23
C THR A 255 -1.33 -9.88 26.14
N HIS A 256 -1.40 -9.02 27.16
CA HIS A 256 -0.56 -7.81 27.28
C HIS A 256 0.91 -8.15 27.59
N ALA A 257 1.47 -9.14 26.90
CA ALA A 257 2.86 -9.54 27.06
C ALA A 257 3.77 -8.43 26.52
N THR A 258 4.79 -8.09 27.29
CA THR A 258 5.76 -7.06 26.92
C THR A 258 6.46 -7.44 25.62
N LEU A 259 6.57 -6.47 24.70
CA LEU A 259 7.41 -6.59 23.52
C LEU A 259 8.88 -6.40 23.96
N PRO A 260 9.80 -7.32 23.65
CA PRO A 260 11.23 -7.08 23.89
C PRO A 260 11.69 -5.88 23.06
N ASP A 261 12.79 -5.24 23.47
CA ASP A 261 13.35 -4.11 22.72
C ASP A 261 14.02 -4.60 21.42
N LEU A 262 13.22 -4.66 20.35
CA LEU A 262 13.68 -5.13 19.03
C LEU A 262 14.57 -4.12 18.30
N THR A 263 14.84 -2.96 18.89
CA THR A 263 15.90 -2.06 18.38
C THR A 263 17.30 -2.62 18.67
N GLN A 264 17.41 -3.54 19.63
CA GLN A 264 18.64 -4.26 19.96
C GLN A 264 18.82 -5.49 19.07
N GLU A 265 19.96 -5.59 18.37
CA GLU A 265 20.23 -6.67 17.40
C GLU A 265 20.05 -8.07 17.99
N VAL A 266 20.53 -8.30 19.22
CA VAL A 266 20.45 -9.62 19.89
C VAL A 266 19.00 -10.03 20.19
N GLU A 267 18.15 -9.06 20.56
CA GLU A 267 16.75 -9.31 20.84
C GLU A 267 15.95 -9.49 19.54
N ALA A 268 16.26 -8.70 18.50
CA ALA A 268 15.71 -8.86 17.17
C ALA A 268 16.05 -10.23 16.56
N ASP A 269 17.30 -10.68 16.65
CA ASP A 269 17.71 -12.00 16.17
C ASP A 269 16.92 -13.12 16.86
N ARG A 270 16.86 -13.08 18.19
CA ARG A 270 16.08 -14.07 18.96
C ARG A 270 14.60 -14.04 18.56
N TRP A 271 14.01 -12.86 18.42
CA TRP A 271 12.60 -12.71 18.03
C TRP A 271 12.31 -13.25 16.63
N ILE A 272 13.19 -12.97 15.67
CA ILE A 272 13.04 -13.38 14.27
C ILE A 272 13.26 -14.88 14.12
N ARG A 273 14.25 -15.47 14.82
CA ARG A 273 14.53 -16.92 14.73
C ARG A 273 13.56 -17.79 15.53
N THR A 274 12.79 -17.19 16.44
CA THR A 274 11.73 -17.88 17.18
C THR A 274 10.36 -17.60 16.56
N SER A 275 9.34 -18.38 16.95
CA SER A 275 7.96 -18.20 16.49
C SER A 275 7.05 -17.91 17.70
N PRO A 276 7.09 -16.68 18.25
CA PRO A 276 6.27 -16.31 19.39
C PRO A 276 4.78 -16.33 19.05
N GLU A 277 3.93 -16.47 20.05
CA GLU A 277 2.49 -16.31 19.87
C GLU A 277 2.17 -14.88 19.42
N ALA A 278 1.36 -14.77 18.36
CA ALA A 278 0.79 -13.53 17.85
C ALA A 278 -0.53 -13.82 17.12
N PHE A 279 -1.43 -12.85 16.99
CA PHE A 279 -2.65 -13.00 16.20
C PHE A 279 -2.33 -13.37 14.75
N CYS A 280 -1.32 -12.74 14.14
CA CYS A 280 -0.90 -13.07 12.78
C CYS A 280 -0.12 -14.40 12.63
N ASN A 281 0.19 -15.11 13.72
CA ASN A 281 0.83 -16.43 13.70
C ASN A 281 -0.25 -17.52 13.58
N THR A 282 -0.76 -17.73 12.37
CA THR A 282 -1.80 -18.73 12.09
C THR A 282 -1.48 -19.54 10.85
N THR A 283 -1.88 -20.82 10.89
CA THR A 283 -1.83 -21.74 9.74
C THR A 283 -3.24 -22.12 9.27
N ASP A 284 -4.29 -21.47 9.79
CA ASP A 284 -5.67 -21.76 9.41
C ASP A 284 -5.95 -21.25 7.99
N LYS A 285 -6.04 -22.18 7.04
CA LYS A 285 -6.28 -21.89 5.62
C LYS A 285 -7.57 -21.11 5.38
N LYS A 286 -8.62 -21.33 6.18
CA LYS A 286 -9.89 -20.63 6.04
C LYS A 286 -9.70 -19.14 6.36
N ILE A 287 -8.96 -18.83 7.43
CA ILE A 287 -8.65 -17.45 7.81
C ILE A 287 -7.72 -16.82 6.77
N LEU A 288 -6.68 -17.54 6.36
CA LEU A 288 -5.72 -17.03 5.38
C LEU A 288 -6.37 -16.71 4.04
N SER A 289 -7.35 -17.51 3.58
CA SER A 289 -8.10 -17.22 2.35
C SER A 289 -9.01 -15.98 2.43
N GLN A 290 -9.18 -15.38 3.61
CA GLN A 290 -9.90 -14.11 3.77
C GLN A 290 -9.04 -12.91 3.30
N VAL A 291 -7.73 -13.02 3.46
CA VAL A 291 -6.74 -11.94 3.24
C VAL A 291 -5.85 -12.22 2.04
N LEU A 292 -5.45 -13.47 1.83
CA LEU A 292 -4.53 -13.88 0.76
C LEU A 292 -5.32 -14.28 -0.49
N ASN A 293 -5.03 -13.61 -1.59
CA ASN A 293 -5.52 -13.98 -2.92
C ASN A 293 -4.95 -15.34 -3.35
N ASN A 294 -5.55 -15.98 -4.36
CA ASN A 294 -5.17 -17.34 -4.79
C ASN A 294 -3.65 -17.51 -5.05
N TYR A 295 -2.99 -16.49 -5.60
CA TYR A 295 -1.54 -16.50 -5.83
C TYR A 295 -0.73 -16.41 -4.53
N ASP A 296 -1.19 -15.64 -3.54
CA ASP A 296 -0.48 -15.44 -2.28
C ASP A 296 -0.66 -16.61 -1.31
N GLN A 297 -1.68 -17.46 -1.51
CA GLN A 297 -1.94 -18.64 -0.67
C GLN A 297 -0.87 -19.73 -0.81
N GLU A 298 -0.04 -19.68 -1.85
CA GLU A 298 1.12 -20.56 -2.01
C GLU A 298 2.25 -20.21 -1.00
N THR A 299 2.25 -18.98 -0.48
CA THR A 299 3.19 -18.55 0.56
C THR A 299 2.66 -18.93 1.93
N THR A 300 3.17 -20.01 2.51
CA THR A 300 2.78 -20.45 3.87
C THR A 300 3.66 -19.87 4.99
N ASP A 301 4.85 -19.36 4.64
CA ASP A 301 5.90 -19.08 5.60
C ASP A 301 6.08 -17.56 5.86
N PHE A 302 5.09 -16.73 5.53
CA PHE A 302 5.21 -15.28 5.67
C PHE A 302 5.38 -14.80 7.13
N TYR A 303 4.93 -15.58 8.12
CA TYR A 303 5.12 -15.22 9.53
C TYR A 303 6.61 -15.34 9.91
N ARG A 304 7.29 -16.37 9.41
CA ARG A 304 8.73 -16.62 9.52
C ARG A 304 9.25 -17.20 8.21
N TRP A 305 9.84 -16.35 7.38
CA TRP A 305 10.26 -16.70 6.02
C TRP A 305 11.77 -16.88 5.96
N LYS A 306 12.23 -17.60 4.94
CA LYS A 306 13.65 -17.82 4.67
C LYS A 306 13.91 -17.65 3.17
N VAL A 307 14.98 -16.94 2.83
CA VAL A 307 15.48 -16.82 1.46
C VAL A 307 16.98 -17.04 1.47
N GLU A 308 17.51 -17.64 0.41
CA GLU A 308 18.93 -17.94 0.27
C GLU A 308 19.43 -17.42 -1.08
N TYR A 309 20.66 -16.92 -1.10
CA TYR A 309 21.32 -16.42 -2.31
C TYR A 309 22.74 -16.96 -2.38
N THR A 310 23.18 -17.34 -3.59
CA THR A 310 24.62 -17.45 -3.84
C THR A 310 25.26 -16.06 -3.90
N GLN A 311 26.59 -16.02 -3.78
CA GLN A 311 27.37 -14.79 -3.92
C GLN A 311 27.09 -14.06 -5.25
N GLU A 312 27.01 -14.80 -6.35
CA GLU A 312 26.76 -14.25 -7.69
C GLU A 312 25.34 -13.71 -7.81
N GLU A 313 24.35 -14.44 -7.31
CA GLU A 313 22.94 -14.04 -7.33
C GLU A 313 22.74 -12.74 -6.54
N LEU A 314 23.25 -12.66 -5.32
CA LEU A 314 23.10 -11.48 -4.48
C LEU A 314 23.80 -10.24 -5.08
N SER A 315 25.02 -10.41 -5.58
CA SER A 315 25.78 -9.32 -6.21
C SER A 315 25.06 -8.79 -7.46
N ALA A 316 24.64 -9.69 -8.36
CA ALA A 316 23.91 -9.32 -9.58
C ALA A 316 22.56 -8.67 -9.26
N LEU A 317 21.86 -9.16 -8.24
CA LEU A 317 20.59 -8.61 -7.78
C LEU A 317 20.75 -7.18 -7.27
N ILE A 318 21.68 -6.94 -6.34
CA ILE A 318 21.94 -5.62 -5.77
C ILE A 318 22.34 -4.64 -6.88
N LEU A 319 23.22 -5.04 -7.80
CA LEU A 319 23.60 -4.21 -8.94
C LEU A 319 22.37 -3.84 -9.80
N LYS A 320 21.54 -4.82 -10.15
CA LYS A 320 20.34 -4.59 -10.96
C LYS A 320 19.33 -3.66 -10.28
N ARG A 321 19.17 -3.77 -8.96
CA ARG A 321 18.14 -3.03 -8.21
C ARG A 321 18.58 -1.64 -7.76
N SER A 322 19.85 -1.50 -7.38
CA SER A 322 20.42 -0.22 -6.90
C SER A 322 21.12 0.58 -8.00
N GLY A 323 21.53 -0.05 -9.10
CA GLY A 323 22.40 0.55 -10.11
C GLY A 323 23.86 0.72 -9.67
N ILE A 324 24.23 0.19 -8.49
CA ILE A 324 25.55 0.35 -7.89
C ILE A 324 26.29 -0.99 -7.90
N ASP A 325 27.52 -0.98 -8.43
CA ASP A 325 28.40 -2.15 -8.42
C ASP A 325 29.22 -2.20 -7.11
N TYR A 326 28.79 -3.08 -6.21
CA TYR A 326 29.51 -3.37 -4.96
C TYR A 326 30.65 -4.38 -5.15
N GLY A 327 30.76 -5.02 -6.32
CA GLY A 327 31.61 -6.20 -6.51
C GLY A 327 31.05 -7.42 -5.77
N GLN A 328 31.94 -8.24 -5.21
CA GLN A 328 31.53 -9.34 -4.32
C GLN A 328 31.06 -8.76 -2.99
N ILE A 329 29.95 -9.29 -2.47
CA ILE A 329 29.35 -8.84 -1.21
C ILE A 329 30.08 -9.51 -0.05
N ILE A 330 30.72 -8.72 0.78
CA ILE A 330 31.46 -9.18 1.96
C ILE A 330 30.52 -9.27 3.17
N ASP A 331 29.61 -8.30 3.32
CA ASP A 331 28.71 -8.25 4.46
C ASP A 331 27.43 -7.45 4.21
N LEU A 332 26.41 -7.80 4.99
CA LEU A 332 25.15 -7.07 5.12
C LEU A 332 24.96 -6.77 6.60
N ILE A 333 25.35 -5.58 7.04
CA ILE A 333 25.45 -5.23 8.46
C ILE A 333 24.20 -4.45 8.89
N PRO A 334 23.37 -4.98 9.81
CA PRO A 334 22.33 -4.24 10.50
C PRO A 334 22.90 -3.01 11.21
N ILE A 335 22.59 -1.81 10.73
CA ILE A 335 23.04 -0.57 11.37
C ILE A 335 21.99 -0.07 12.36
N ALA A 336 20.71 -0.14 12.00
CA ALA A 336 19.64 0.26 12.88
C ALA A 336 18.33 -0.46 12.57
N ARG A 337 17.60 -0.83 13.63
CA ARG A 337 16.28 -1.43 13.59
C ARG A 337 15.23 -0.50 14.20
N GLY A 338 14.01 -0.63 13.71
CA GLY A 338 12.82 -0.05 14.30
C GLY A 338 12.29 -0.93 15.43
N THR A 339 11.18 -0.50 15.99
CA THR A 339 10.53 -1.14 17.15
C THR A 339 9.94 -2.52 16.84
N SER A 340 9.75 -2.86 15.55
CA SER A 340 9.30 -4.19 15.13
C SER A 340 10.44 -5.14 14.76
N GLY A 341 11.69 -4.71 14.91
CA GLY A 341 12.88 -5.43 14.44
C GLY A 341 13.14 -5.28 12.94
N ARG A 342 12.33 -4.50 12.22
CA ARG A 342 12.57 -4.14 10.81
C ARG A 342 13.79 -3.25 10.71
N LEU A 343 14.68 -3.58 9.77
CA LEU A 343 15.81 -2.72 9.44
C LEU A 343 15.31 -1.43 8.78
N TRP A 344 15.81 -0.30 9.26
CA TRP A 344 15.66 0.99 8.59
C TRP A 344 17.02 1.61 8.23
N LYS A 345 18.13 1.00 8.65
CA LYS A 345 19.46 1.21 8.06
C LYS A 345 20.21 -0.12 7.92
N LEU A 346 20.68 -0.41 6.71
CA LEU A 346 21.47 -1.58 6.37
C LEU A 346 22.74 -1.13 5.63
N LYS A 347 23.91 -1.55 6.10
CA LYS A 347 25.17 -1.31 5.40
C LYS A 347 25.53 -2.49 4.53
N ILE A 348 25.66 -2.24 3.24
CA ILE A 348 26.15 -3.21 2.25
C ILE A 348 27.64 -2.98 2.09
N VAL A 349 28.44 -4.00 2.41
CA VAL A 349 29.90 -3.99 2.27
C VAL A 349 30.25 -4.89 1.10
N GLY A 350 30.87 -4.34 0.07
CA GLY A 350 31.41 -5.12 -1.03
C GLY A 350 32.86 -4.76 -1.36
N THR A 351 33.48 -5.53 -2.23
CA THR A 351 34.89 -5.37 -2.61
C THR A 351 35.18 -4.06 -3.35
N LYS A 352 34.17 -3.42 -3.96
CA LYS A 352 34.32 -2.15 -4.70
C LYS A 352 33.71 -0.95 -3.97
N ARG A 353 32.66 -1.16 -3.18
CA ARG A 353 31.93 -0.08 -2.52
C ARG A 353 31.37 -0.52 -1.18
N THR A 354 31.25 0.42 -0.27
CA THR A 354 30.46 0.29 0.96
C THR A 354 29.47 1.45 1.03
N LEU A 355 28.20 1.15 1.29
CA LEU A 355 27.15 2.16 1.39
C LEU A 355 26.09 1.70 2.41
N THR A 356 25.55 2.64 3.18
CA THR A 356 24.36 2.40 4.00
C THR A 356 23.12 2.79 3.22
N ILE A 357 22.19 1.86 3.04
CA ILE A 357 20.86 2.15 2.52
C ILE A 357 19.86 2.17 3.67
N GLY A 358 18.79 2.95 3.57
CA GLY A 358 17.82 3.04 4.64
C GLY A 358 16.39 3.31 4.23
N LYS A 359 15.52 3.17 5.24
CA LYS A 359 14.07 2.94 5.22
C LYS A 359 13.69 1.55 4.71
N GLU A 360 12.57 1.07 5.25
CA GLU A 360 12.09 -0.31 5.14
C GLU A 360 11.99 -0.81 3.69
N LEU A 361 11.35 -0.02 2.82
CA LEU A 361 11.06 -0.45 1.45
C LEU A 361 12.29 -0.43 0.55
N GLU A 362 13.21 0.52 0.72
CA GLU A 362 14.46 0.60 -0.05
C GLU A 362 15.33 -0.65 0.18
N ILE A 363 15.42 -1.09 1.44
CA ILE A 363 16.14 -2.31 1.82
C ILE A 363 15.52 -3.53 1.14
N ARG A 364 14.19 -3.65 1.20
CA ARG A 364 13.46 -4.80 0.60
C ARG A 364 13.57 -4.86 -0.90
N ARG A 365 13.53 -3.71 -1.58
CA ARG A 365 13.65 -3.61 -3.04
C ARG A 365 15.06 -3.90 -3.53
N THR A 366 16.07 -3.54 -2.74
CA THR A 366 17.49 -3.79 -3.07
C THR A 366 17.84 -5.28 -3.01
N LEU A 367 17.23 -6.01 -2.06
CA LEU A 367 17.52 -7.42 -1.79
C LEU A 367 16.50 -8.41 -2.40
N SER A 368 15.67 -7.98 -3.36
CA SER A 368 14.72 -8.88 -4.03
C SER A 368 14.36 -8.39 -5.44
N THR A 369 14.04 -9.32 -6.33
CA THR A 369 13.62 -9.00 -7.71
C THR A 369 12.30 -8.23 -7.75
N SER A 370 11.40 -8.50 -6.80
CA SER A 370 10.22 -7.70 -6.50
C SER A 370 10.48 -6.84 -5.27
N HIS A 371 10.23 -7.41 -4.09
CA HIS A 371 10.54 -6.89 -2.77
C HIS A 371 10.60 -8.08 -1.80
N LEU A 372 11.52 -8.03 -0.83
CA LEU A 372 11.53 -8.99 0.26
C LEU A 372 10.21 -8.89 1.06
N TYR A 373 9.78 -9.94 1.76
CA TYR A 373 8.50 -9.90 2.48
C TYR A 373 8.46 -8.76 3.50
N SER A 374 9.53 -8.56 4.26
CA SER A 374 9.75 -7.42 5.16
C SER A 374 11.25 -7.10 5.26
N SER A 375 11.62 -6.01 5.94
CA SER A 375 13.02 -5.77 6.33
C SER A 375 13.36 -6.31 7.73
N ALA A 376 12.44 -7.03 8.40
CA ALA A 376 12.71 -7.69 9.66
C ALA A 376 13.38 -9.03 9.40
N PHE A 377 14.70 -9.01 9.18
CA PHE A 377 15.48 -10.21 8.97
C PHE A 377 16.84 -10.17 9.65
N VAL A 378 17.43 -11.35 9.76
CA VAL A 378 18.83 -11.60 10.15
C VAL A 378 19.57 -12.27 9.02
N VAL A 379 20.89 -12.11 9.01
CA VAL A 379 21.77 -12.56 7.92
C VAL A 379 22.73 -13.60 8.47
N ASP A 380 22.69 -14.81 7.89
CA ASP A 380 23.73 -15.81 8.07
C ASP A 380 24.61 -15.88 6.81
N LYS A 381 25.91 -16.12 7.03
CA LYS A 381 26.92 -16.22 5.97
C LYS A 381 27.55 -17.61 6.05
N GLU A 382 27.53 -18.32 4.93
CA GLU A 382 28.10 -19.66 4.81
C GLU A 382 29.19 -19.69 3.71
N GLU A 383 29.99 -20.77 3.68
CA GLU A 383 30.98 -21.00 2.63
C GLU A 383 32.03 -19.87 2.50
N LEU A 384 32.57 -19.41 3.63
CA LEU A 384 33.57 -18.33 3.64
C LEU A 384 34.86 -18.75 2.92
N SER A 385 35.32 -17.93 1.97
CA SER A 385 36.63 -18.07 1.33
C SER A 385 37.78 -17.75 2.29
N ALA A 386 39.03 -17.99 1.84
CA ALA A 386 40.22 -17.63 2.62
C ALA A 386 40.33 -16.11 2.89
N GLU A 387 39.75 -15.30 2.00
CA GLU A 387 39.66 -13.84 2.09
C GLU A 387 38.43 -13.36 2.89
N GLY A 388 37.63 -14.29 3.43
CA GLY A 388 36.43 -13.99 4.21
C GLY A 388 35.20 -13.61 3.39
N ILE A 389 35.20 -13.87 2.07
CA ILE A 389 34.06 -13.61 1.19
C ILE A 389 33.09 -14.80 1.26
N PRO A 390 31.81 -14.60 1.63
CA PRO A 390 30.84 -15.70 1.70
C PRO A 390 30.45 -16.25 0.33
N GLY A 391 30.37 -17.57 0.19
CA GLY A 391 29.76 -18.21 -0.98
C GLY A 391 28.24 -18.14 -0.98
N ARG A 392 27.62 -18.05 0.21
CA ARG A 392 26.16 -18.05 0.38
C ARG A 392 25.69 -17.14 1.51
N PHE A 393 24.56 -16.46 1.26
CA PHE A 393 23.85 -15.63 2.23
C PHE A 393 22.46 -16.22 2.48
N ILE A 394 22.08 -16.29 3.76
CA ILE A 394 20.76 -16.75 4.18
C ILE A 394 20.07 -15.63 4.95
N LEU A 395 18.91 -15.20 4.46
CA LEU A 395 18.05 -14.25 5.12
C LEU A 395 16.91 -14.99 5.82
N THR A 396 16.89 -14.96 7.14
CA THR A 396 15.76 -15.44 7.94
C THR A 396 14.99 -14.23 8.45
N GLY A 397 13.69 -14.14 8.15
CA GLY A 397 12.91 -12.96 8.47
C GLY A 397 11.50 -13.21 8.96
N ALA A 398 10.81 -12.12 9.31
CA ALA A 398 9.52 -12.15 9.98
C ALA A 398 8.52 -11.16 9.36
N GLY A 399 7.29 -11.61 9.17
CA GLY A 399 6.19 -10.77 8.67
C GLY A 399 6.29 -10.41 7.18
N TRP A 400 5.24 -9.75 6.70
CA TRP A 400 5.05 -9.34 5.31
C TRP A 400 4.44 -7.94 5.24
N GLY A 401 5.22 -6.99 4.73
CA GLY A 401 4.91 -5.57 4.62
C GLY A 401 5.57 -4.75 5.72
N HIS A 402 5.27 -3.46 5.72
CA HIS A 402 5.93 -2.45 6.55
C HIS A 402 5.65 -2.58 8.05
N GLY A 403 4.58 -3.29 8.47
CA GLY A 403 4.30 -3.57 9.88
C GLY A 403 3.71 -2.41 10.70
N VAL A 404 3.48 -1.26 10.06
CA VAL A 404 2.86 -0.07 10.68
C VAL A 404 1.33 -0.18 10.62
N GLY A 405 0.66 0.08 11.74
CA GLY A 405 -0.80 0.07 11.83
C GLY A 405 -1.40 -1.33 11.77
N LEU A 406 -2.53 -1.49 11.06
CA LEU A 406 -3.30 -2.73 11.10
C LEU A 406 -2.59 -3.90 10.41
N CYS A 407 -2.50 -5.03 11.11
CA CYS A 407 -2.08 -6.31 10.54
C CYS A 407 -3.30 -7.05 9.97
N GLN A 408 -3.38 -7.21 8.64
CA GLN A 408 -4.57 -7.82 8.00
C GLN A 408 -4.84 -9.25 8.49
N ILE A 409 -3.81 -10.10 8.54
CA ILE A 409 -3.96 -11.49 9.03
C ILE A 409 -4.32 -11.51 10.52
N GLY A 410 -3.70 -10.66 11.34
CA GLY A 410 -4.03 -10.55 12.76
C GLY A 410 -5.47 -10.10 12.98
N ALA A 411 -5.92 -9.07 12.25
CA ALA A 411 -7.31 -8.61 12.25
C ALA A 411 -8.30 -9.70 11.80
N ALA A 412 -7.94 -10.51 10.80
CA ALA A 412 -8.76 -11.65 10.36
C ALA A 412 -8.91 -12.70 11.47
N VAL A 413 -7.81 -13.04 12.15
CA VAL A 413 -7.84 -13.94 13.31
C VAL A 413 -8.69 -13.36 14.44
N MET A 414 -8.54 -12.08 14.75
CA MET A 414 -9.39 -11.41 15.76
C MET A 414 -10.86 -11.46 15.35
N GLY A 415 -11.20 -11.19 14.08
CA GLY A 415 -12.57 -11.28 13.59
C GLY A 415 -13.17 -12.68 13.76
N GLU A 416 -12.44 -13.74 13.40
CA GLU A 416 -12.88 -15.13 13.58
C GLU A 416 -12.93 -15.57 15.06
N GLN A 417 -12.14 -14.94 15.93
CA GLN A 417 -12.22 -15.12 17.38
C GLN A 417 -13.37 -14.32 18.03
N GLY A 418 -14.14 -13.55 17.24
CA GLY A 418 -15.33 -12.83 17.69
C GLY A 418 -15.08 -11.43 18.24
N TYR A 419 -13.87 -10.88 18.07
CA TYR A 419 -13.62 -9.47 18.37
C TYR A 419 -14.43 -8.57 17.44
N LYS A 420 -14.95 -7.48 18.01
CA LYS A 420 -15.66 -6.46 17.24
C LYS A 420 -14.66 -5.55 16.51
N TYR A 421 -15.10 -4.97 15.40
CA TYR A 421 -14.25 -4.15 14.53
C TYR A 421 -13.61 -2.97 15.29
N ASP A 422 -14.31 -2.37 16.26
CA ASP A 422 -13.78 -1.32 17.11
C ASP A 422 -12.63 -1.82 17.99
N ALA A 423 -12.77 -2.98 18.63
CA ALA A 423 -11.70 -3.63 19.38
C ALA A 423 -10.50 -4.01 18.49
N ILE A 424 -10.75 -4.46 17.26
CA ILE A 424 -9.70 -4.72 16.27
C ILE A 424 -8.94 -3.42 15.95
N LEU A 425 -9.65 -2.34 15.62
CA LEU A 425 -9.04 -1.07 15.26
C LEU A 425 -8.24 -0.48 16.42
N LEU A 426 -8.81 -0.44 17.62
CA LEU A 426 -8.15 0.15 18.80
C LEU A 426 -6.99 -0.70 19.33
N HIS A 427 -6.88 -1.97 18.93
CA HIS A 427 -5.68 -2.78 19.16
C HIS A 427 -4.52 -2.33 18.26
N TYR A 428 -4.78 -1.96 17.01
CA TYR A 428 -3.75 -1.57 16.03
C TYR A 428 -3.45 -0.07 15.96
N TYR A 429 -4.39 0.79 16.36
CA TYR A 429 -4.24 2.24 16.37
C TYR A 429 -4.35 2.77 17.80
N ILE A 430 -3.22 2.77 18.50
CA ILE A 430 -3.14 2.88 19.96
C ILE A 430 -3.53 4.29 20.42
N GLY A 431 -4.57 4.39 21.26
CA GLY A 431 -5.05 5.68 21.74
C GLY A 431 -5.83 6.51 20.71
N ALA A 432 -6.09 5.96 19.52
CA ALA A 432 -7.03 6.54 18.58
C ALA A 432 -8.48 6.43 19.09
N SER A 433 -9.38 7.17 18.45
CA SER A 433 -10.84 7.07 18.63
C SER A 433 -11.50 6.79 17.28
N ILE A 434 -12.74 6.28 17.31
CA ILE A 434 -13.55 6.08 16.10
C ILE A 434 -14.65 7.15 16.09
N ASP A 435 -14.54 8.11 15.19
CA ASP A 435 -15.48 9.22 15.05
C ASP A 435 -16.26 9.13 13.75
N LYS A 436 -17.43 9.75 13.70
CA LYS A 436 -18.29 9.81 12.50
C LYS A 436 -18.26 11.22 11.88
N LEU A 437 -17.76 11.33 10.65
CA LEU A 437 -17.62 12.62 9.94
C LEU A 437 -18.88 13.04 9.16
N TYR A 438 -19.64 12.07 8.66
CA TYR A 438 -20.83 12.28 7.85
C TYR A 438 -21.81 11.12 8.01
N GLU A 439 -23.05 11.36 7.59
CA GLU A 439 -24.15 10.38 7.63
C GLU A 439 -24.25 9.55 6.36
#